data_AF-A0A7J3TXZ7-F1
#
_entry.id   AF-A0A7J3TXZ7-F1
#
_cell.length_a   1.000
_cell.length_b   1.000
_cell.length_c   1.000
_cell.angle_alpha   90.00
_cell.angle_beta   90.00
_cell.angle_gamma   90.00
#
_symmetry.space_group_name_H-M   'P 1'
#
loop_
_entity.id
_entity.type
_entity.pdbx_description
1 polymer ?
#
loop_
_entity_poly.entity_id
_entity_poly.type
_entity_poly.pdbx_seq_one_letter_code
_entity_poly.pdbx_strand_id
1 'polypeptide(L)'
;MPLVGKVELKADKDVAAGAETSLSDLFPFSERRKEFTLESDVERDKTKMKITISKLESIEAVADITKKKGEKTSLWMIMKVSDFSKKIKAKEAIKKGDVLSVTVETL
;
A
#
# COMPACT_ATOMS: atom_id res chain seq x y z
N MET A 1 -13.75 -7.96 -4.20
CA MET A 1 -13.86 -6.69 -3.47
C MET A 1 -13.79 -5.55 -4.48
N PRO A 2 -14.51 -4.44 -4.33
CA PRO A 2 -14.36 -3.27 -5.20
C PRO A 2 -12.92 -2.75 -5.21
N LEU A 3 -12.38 -2.49 -6.41
CA LEU A 3 -11.03 -1.96 -6.59
C LEU A 3 -11.02 -0.46 -6.25
N VAL A 4 -10.10 -0.05 -5.38
CA VAL A 4 -9.81 1.36 -5.07
C VAL A 4 -8.72 1.88 -5.99
N GLY A 5 -7.68 1.09 -6.24
CA GLY A 5 -6.62 1.44 -7.19
C GLY A 5 -5.41 0.50 -7.15
N LYS A 6 -4.47 0.75 -8.06
CA LYS A 6 -3.23 -0.03 -8.22
C LYS A 6 -2.04 0.89 -8.41
N VAL A 7 -0.90 0.53 -7.80
CA VAL A 7 0.37 1.25 -7.96
C VAL A 7 1.53 0.27 -7.87
N GLU A 8 2.61 0.54 -8.59
CA GLU A 8 3.84 -0.25 -8.51
C GLU A 8 4.91 0.50 -7.73
N LEU A 9 5.43 -0.14 -6.67
CA LEU A 9 6.43 0.44 -5.79
C LEU A 9 7.76 -0.32 -5.86
N LYS A 10 8.88 0.39 -5.84
CA LYS A 10 10.22 -0.19 -5.89
C LYS A 10 10.81 -0.36 -4.49
N ALA A 11 11.17 -1.59 -4.13
CA ALA A 11 11.81 -1.89 -2.85
C ALA A 11 13.22 -1.25 -2.78
N ASP A 12 13.59 -0.70 -1.62
CA ASP A 12 14.93 -0.10 -1.40
C ASP A 12 15.88 -1.02 -0.61
N LYS A 13 15.42 -2.20 -0.20
CA LYS A 13 16.24 -3.16 0.53
C LYS A 13 15.83 -4.61 0.31
N ASP A 14 16.74 -5.50 0.68
CA ASP A 14 16.48 -6.94 0.72
C ASP A 14 15.66 -7.31 1.97
N VAL A 15 14.71 -8.22 1.80
CA VAL A 15 13.93 -8.84 2.89
C VAL A 15 13.88 -10.34 2.64
N ALA A 16 14.30 -11.14 3.62
CA ALA A 16 14.23 -12.59 3.53
C ALA A 16 12.77 -13.09 3.62
N ALA A 17 12.49 -14.24 3.01
CA ALA A 17 11.20 -14.90 3.18
C ALA A 17 10.94 -15.21 4.67
N GLY A 18 9.74 -14.95 5.15
CA GLY A 18 9.32 -15.08 6.55
C GLY A 18 9.76 -13.94 7.47
N ALA A 19 10.64 -13.04 7.02
CA ALA A 19 11.07 -11.89 7.82
C ALA A 19 10.00 -10.79 7.87
N GLU A 20 10.03 -10.00 8.94
CA GLU A 20 9.14 -8.85 9.10
C GLU A 20 9.75 -7.57 8.53
N THR A 21 8.92 -6.77 7.88
CA THR A 21 9.25 -5.41 7.43
C THR A 21 8.03 -4.49 7.61
N SER A 22 8.13 -3.24 7.17
CA SER A 22 7.00 -2.30 7.11
C SER A 22 7.09 -1.49 5.82
N LEU A 23 5.98 -0.85 5.41
CA LEU A 23 5.96 -0.04 4.19
C LEU A 23 6.94 1.14 4.28
N SER A 24 7.05 1.76 5.46
CA SER A 24 7.97 2.87 5.73
C SER A 24 9.44 2.49 5.64
N ASP A 25 9.75 1.20 5.84
CA ASP A 25 11.10 0.63 5.91
C ASP A 25 11.50 -0.05 4.59
N LEU A 26 10.53 -0.58 3.85
CA LEU A 26 10.74 -1.25 2.56
C LEU A 26 10.81 -0.27 1.38
N PHE A 27 9.98 0.79 1.39
CA PHE A 27 9.85 1.72 0.28
C PHE A 27 10.50 3.08 0.60
N PRO A 28 11.33 3.62 -0.31
CA PRO A 28 12.00 4.89 -0.09
C PRO A 28 11.03 6.07 -0.26
N PHE A 29 11.45 7.26 0.18
CA PHE A 29 10.60 8.46 0.15
C PHE A 29 10.10 8.83 -1.26
N SER A 30 10.89 8.54 -2.30
CA SER A 30 10.51 8.82 -3.70
C SER A 30 9.25 8.07 -4.13
N GLU A 31 9.05 6.85 -3.64
CA GLU A 31 7.90 6.01 -3.98
C GLU A 31 6.60 6.56 -3.38
N ARG A 32 6.68 7.40 -2.34
CA ARG A 32 5.52 8.01 -1.69
C ARG A 32 4.71 8.95 -2.58
N ARG A 33 5.36 9.46 -3.62
CA ARG A 33 4.77 10.39 -4.60
C ARG A 33 4.15 9.67 -5.80
N LYS A 34 4.26 8.34 -5.89
CA LYS A 34 3.62 7.61 -6.99
C LYS A 34 2.11 7.63 -6.80
N GLU A 35 1.45 8.20 -7.80
CA GLU A 35 0.01 8.37 -7.81
C GLU A 35 -0.66 7.25 -8.60
N PHE A 36 -1.91 7.00 -8.25
CA PHE A 36 -2.86 6.22 -9.03
C PHE A 36 -4.20 6.95 -9.07
N THR A 37 -5.03 6.57 -10.05
CA THR A 37 -6.39 7.10 -10.15
C THR A 37 -7.33 6.22 -9.34
N LEU A 38 -8.19 6.84 -8.51
CA LEU A 38 -9.19 6.12 -7.74
C LEU A 38 -10.25 5.50 -8.65
N GLU A 39 -10.48 4.21 -8.48
CA GLU A 39 -11.50 3.46 -9.22
C GLU A 39 -12.86 3.42 -8.49
N SER A 40 -12.88 3.81 -7.22
CA SER A 40 -14.06 3.95 -6.37
C SER A 40 -13.95 5.19 -5.47
N ASP A 41 -15.09 5.62 -4.94
CA ASP A 41 -15.11 6.60 -3.84
C ASP A 41 -14.45 5.99 -2.59
N VAL A 42 -13.77 6.83 -1.82
CA VAL A 42 -13.24 6.52 -0.49
C VAL A 42 -13.70 7.60 0.48
N GLU A 43 -14.15 7.21 1.66
CA GLU A 43 -14.61 8.12 2.70
C GLU A 43 -13.78 7.94 3.96
N ARG A 44 -13.29 9.08 4.48
CA ARG A 44 -12.47 9.14 5.68
C ARG A 44 -13.16 8.43 6.84
N ASP A 45 -12.39 7.60 7.55
CA ASP A 45 -12.81 6.83 8.72
C ASP A 45 -13.97 5.83 8.50
N LYS A 46 -14.50 5.71 7.28
CA LYS A 46 -15.58 4.75 6.95
C LYS A 46 -15.15 3.65 6.00
N THR A 47 -14.36 3.97 4.98
CA THR A 47 -13.92 2.97 4.00
C THR A 47 -12.80 2.12 4.59
N LYS A 48 -13.11 0.86 4.88
CA LYS A 48 -12.13 -0.17 5.22
C LYS A 48 -11.48 -0.68 3.94
N MET A 49 -10.17 -0.84 3.97
CA MET A 49 -9.36 -1.20 2.81
C MET A 49 -8.46 -2.39 3.12
N LYS A 50 -8.30 -3.26 2.13
CA LYS A 50 -7.28 -4.29 2.07
C LYS A 50 -6.20 -3.87 1.08
N ILE A 51 -4.97 -3.80 1.57
CA ILE A 51 -3.79 -3.48 0.77
C ILE A 51 -3.03 -4.78 0.55
N THR A 52 -3.03 -5.25 -0.69
CA THR A 52 -2.30 -6.44 -1.12
C THR A 52 -1.04 -6.01 -1.84
N ILE A 53 0.12 -6.45 -1.35
CA ILE A 53 1.42 -6.15 -1.94
C ILE A 53 2.04 -7.48 -2.34
N SER A 54 2.50 -7.59 -3.59
CA SER A 54 3.17 -8.81 -4.07
C SER A 54 4.32 -9.20 -3.13
N LYS A 55 4.46 -10.50 -2.85
CA LYS A 55 5.45 -11.08 -1.93
C LYS A 55 5.28 -10.74 -0.44
N LEU A 56 4.26 -9.97 -0.05
CA LEU A 56 3.96 -9.67 1.36
C LEU A 56 2.58 -10.22 1.78
N GLU A 57 2.36 -10.30 3.08
CA GLU A 57 1.01 -10.36 3.64
C GLU A 57 0.21 -9.08 3.36
N SER A 58 -1.12 -9.21 3.33
CA SER A 58 -2.00 -8.06 3.14
C SER A 58 -2.15 -7.28 4.43
N ILE A 59 -2.33 -5.97 4.32
CA ILE A 59 -2.59 -5.07 5.44
C ILE A 59 -4.05 -4.63 5.36
N GLU A 60 -4.72 -4.58 6.51
CA GLU A 60 -5.99 -3.88 6.64
C GLU A 60 -5.77 -2.46 7.18
N ALA A 61 -6.46 -1.50 6.57
CA ALA A 61 -6.41 -0.09 6.94
C ALA A 61 -7.79 0.55 6.82
N VAL A 62 -7.93 1.75 7.39
CA VAL A 62 -9.11 2.60 7.20
C VAL A 62 -8.66 3.88 6.51
N ALA A 63 -9.44 4.34 5.53
CA ALA A 63 -9.11 5.54 4.79
C ALA A 63 -8.94 6.76 5.71
N ASP A 64 -7.87 7.52 5.53
CA ASP A 64 -7.61 8.79 6.26
C ASP A 64 -8.08 10.03 5.47
N ILE A 65 -8.70 9.81 4.31
CA ILE A 65 -9.13 10.87 3.41
C ILE A 65 -10.46 10.53 2.74
N THR A 66 -11.22 11.56 2.41
CA THR A 66 -12.39 11.46 1.52
C THR A 66 -12.01 11.93 0.13
N LYS A 67 -12.19 11.06 -0.86
CA LYS A 67 -11.95 11.34 -2.29
C LYS A 67 -12.96 10.61 -3.15
N LYS A 68 -13.23 11.17 -4.33
CA LYS A 68 -14.13 10.63 -5.33
C LYS A 68 -13.39 9.79 -6.37
N LYS A 69 -14.13 8.84 -6.95
CA LYS A 69 -13.70 8.09 -8.13
C LYS A 69 -13.20 9.05 -9.22
N GLY A 70 -12.07 8.71 -9.83
CA GLY A 70 -11.42 9.51 -10.88
C GLY A 70 -10.39 10.52 -10.35
N GLU A 71 -10.33 10.79 -9.05
CA GLU A 71 -9.27 11.62 -8.49
C GLU A 71 -7.94 10.88 -8.43
N LYS A 72 -6.83 11.62 -8.59
CA LYS A 72 -5.49 11.12 -8.31
C LYS A 72 -5.19 11.13 -6.82
N THR A 73 -4.46 10.13 -6.36
CA THR A 73 -3.99 10.01 -4.98
C THR A 73 -2.77 9.11 -4.91
N SER A 74 -2.10 9.06 -3.77
CA SER A 74 -1.05 8.07 -3.49
C SER A 74 -1.42 7.21 -2.28
N LEU A 75 -0.72 6.08 -2.12
CA LEU A 75 -0.92 5.19 -0.96
C LEU A 75 -0.75 5.96 0.35
N TRP A 76 0.24 6.86 0.42
CA TRP A 76 0.57 7.72 1.57
C TRP A 76 -0.46 8.81 1.87
N MET A 77 -1.34 9.14 0.92
CA MET A 77 -2.43 10.08 1.17
C MET A 77 -3.71 9.39 1.62
N ILE A 78 -3.91 8.10 1.28
CA ILE A 78 -5.16 7.39 1.59
C ILE A 78 -5.12 6.61 2.90
N MET A 79 -3.94 6.18 3.37
CA MET A 79 -3.80 5.42 4.62
C MET A 79 -3.31 6.32 5.77
N LYS A 80 -3.59 5.92 7.01
CA LYS A 80 -3.07 6.62 8.19
C LYS A 80 -1.57 6.41 8.31
N VAL A 81 -0.87 7.42 8.82
CA VAL A 81 0.60 7.36 9.02
C VAL A 81 1.02 6.14 9.85
N SER A 82 0.22 5.76 10.85
CA SER A 82 0.47 4.60 11.71
C SER A 82 0.44 3.27 10.95
N ASP A 83 -0.33 3.16 9.87
CA ASP A 83 -0.45 1.91 9.09
C ASP A 83 0.85 1.57 8.36
N PHE A 84 1.66 2.56 7.99
CA PHE A 84 2.93 2.35 7.29
C PHE A 84 4.02 1.71 8.16
N SER A 85 3.88 1.82 9.49
CA SER A 85 4.83 1.25 10.46
C SER A 85 4.38 -0.13 10.98
N LYS A 86 3.23 -0.65 10.53
CA LYS A 86 2.79 -2.01 10.85
C LYS A 86 3.82 -3.01 10.34
N LYS A 87 4.13 -4.01 11.17
CA LYS A 87 4.97 -5.14 10.80
C LYS A 87 4.19 -6.13 9.96
N ILE A 88 4.80 -6.56 8.86
CA ILE A 88 4.19 -7.42 7.84
C ILE A 88 5.23 -8.45 7.45
N LYS A 89 4.83 -9.72 7.35
CA LYS A 89 5.75 -10.77 6.94
C LYS A 89 5.86 -10.84 5.42
N ALA A 90 7.08 -11.08 4.96
CA ALA A 90 7.34 -11.43 3.58
C ALA A 90 6.99 -12.90 3.33
N LYS A 91 6.12 -13.16 2.36
CA LYS A 91 5.78 -14.53 1.91
C LYS A 91 6.91 -15.13 1.06
N GLU A 92 7.64 -14.27 0.37
CA GLU A 92 8.78 -14.62 -0.49
C GLU A 92 9.92 -13.63 -0.25
N ALA A 93 11.13 -13.97 -0.68
CA ALA A 93 12.25 -13.05 -0.61
C ALA A 93 12.05 -11.85 -1.55
N ILE A 94 12.31 -10.65 -1.04
CA ILE A 94 12.29 -9.39 -1.77
C ILE A 94 13.73 -8.91 -1.92
N LYS A 95 14.09 -8.47 -3.13
CA LYS A 95 15.39 -7.85 -3.39
C LYS A 95 15.26 -6.33 -3.51
N LYS A 96 16.31 -5.62 -3.11
CA LYS A 96 16.46 -4.20 -3.43
C LYS A 96 16.31 -4.01 -4.93
N GLY A 97 15.40 -3.13 -5.30
CA GLY A 97 15.07 -2.83 -6.68
C GLY A 97 13.93 -3.65 -7.28
N ASP A 98 13.42 -4.66 -6.58
CA ASP A 98 12.19 -5.36 -6.98
C ASP A 98 11.04 -4.37 -7.12
N VAL A 99 10.28 -4.51 -8.20
CA VAL A 99 9.03 -3.80 -8.40
C VAL A 99 7.91 -4.65 -7.82
N LEU A 100 7.21 -4.12 -6.83
CA LEU A 100 6.13 -4.78 -6.12
C LEU A 100 4.80 -4.14 -6.51
N SER A 101 3.88 -4.95 -7.01
CA SER A 101 2.52 -4.50 -7.33
C SER A 101 1.72 -4.35 -6.05
N VAL A 102 1.11 -3.18 -5.86
CA VAL A 102 0.22 -2.86 -4.76
C VAL A 102 -1.20 -2.71 -5.30
N THR A 103 -2.13 -3.48 -4.75
CA THR A 103 -3.56 -3.38 -5.05
C THR A 103 -4.30 -2.98 -3.78
N VAL A 104 -5.16 -1.97 -3.89
CA VAL A 104 -6.01 -1.50 -2.80
C VAL A 104 -7.45 -1.84 -3.14
N GLU A 105 -8.13 -2.57 -2.27
CA GLU A 105 -9.52 -2.98 -2.44
C GLU A 105 -10.33 -2.59 -1.20
N THR A 106 -11.62 -2.31 -1.33
CA THR A 106 -12.50 -2.09 -0.16
C THR A 106 -12.88 -3.43 0.48
N LEU A 107 -12.84 -3.52 1.80
CA LEU A 107 -13.29 -4.69 2.57
C LEU A 107 -14.81 -4.80 2.65
#